data_AF-A0A847C267-F1
#
_entry.id   AF-A0A847C267-F1
#
_cell.length_a   1.000
_cell.length_b   1.000
_cell.length_c   1.000
_cell.angle_alpha   90.00
_cell.angle_beta   90.00
_cell.angle_gamma   90.00
#
_symmetry.space_group_name_H-M   'P 1'
#
loop_
_entity.id
_entity.type
_entity.pdbx_description
1 polymer ?
#
loop_
_entity_poly.entity_id
_entity_poly.type
_entity_poly.pdbx_seq_one_letter_code
_entity_poly.pdbx_strand_id
1 'polypeptide(L)'
;MENKEKKLKDWIVESLDEKPIRDIAKYGIDAGWGGLTEYADTSQLYGKFKQEIWEDLVEEAKAGGFSNPLELIVTVFAKDKLDKIETADQFENLLFWHLMEKKIKEITS
;
A
#
# COMPACT_ATOMS: atom_id res chain seq x y z
N MET A 1 -3.34 26.49 -11.04
CA MET A 1 -2.30 26.00 -10.13
C MET A 1 -2.60 24.54 -9.94
N GLU A 2 -1.79 23.68 -10.54
CA GLU A 2 -1.94 22.23 -10.42
C GLU A 2 -1.62 21.88 -8.97
N ASN A 3 -2.63 21.48 -8.20
CA ASN A 3 -2.45 21.03 -6.85
C ASN A 3 -1.71 19.69 -6.98
N LYS A 4 -0.37 19.68 -6.90
CA LYS A 4 0.39 18.43 -6.94
C LYS A 4 -0.13 17.57 -5.79
N GLU A 5 -0.85 16.51 -6.11
CA GLU A 5 -1.29 15.55 -5.11
C GLU A 5 -0.06 15.07 -4.35
N LYS A 6 -0.13 15.17 -3.02
CA LYS A 6 0.95 14.75 -2.14
C LYS A 6 1.18 13.25 -2.34
N LYS A 7 2.41 12.84 -2.62
CA LYS A 7 2.75 11.43 -2.82
C LYS A 7 2.82 10.68 -1.50
N LEU A 8 2.57 9.37 -1.54
CA LEU A 8 2.55 8.52 -0.35
C LEU A 8 3.88 8.56 0.40
N LYS A 9 5.01 8.58 -0.33
CA LYS A 9 6.35 8.67 0.25
C LYS A 9 6.52 9.92 1.14
N ASP A 10 6.08 11.08 0.66
CA ASP A 10 6.14 12.33 1.42
C ASP A 10 5.21 12.28 2.64
N TRP A 11 4.04 11.66 2.48
CA TRP A 11 3.12 11.47 3.60
C TRP A 11 3.70 10.55 4.67
N ILE A 12 4.39 9.47 4.30
CA ILE A 12 5.05 8.56 5.23
C ILE A 12 6.10 9.30 6.07
N VAL A 13 7.00 10.05 5.43
CA VAL A 13 8.09 10.76 6.12
C VAL A 13 7.57 11.86 7.05
N GLU A 14 6.47 12.52 6.69
CA GLU A 14 5.88 13.58 7.52
C GLU A 14 4.96 13.05 8.64
N SER A 15 4.34 11.89 8.45
CA SER A 15 3.28 11.40 9.36
C SER A 15 3.75 10.28 10.29
N LEU A 16 4.85 9.61 9.97
CA LEU A 16 5.36 8.48 10.75
C LEU A 16 6.71 8.80 11.39
N ASP A 17 6.88 8.37 12.64
CA ASP A 17 8.18 8.34 13.29
C ASP A 17 9.10 7.27 12.65
N GLU A 18 10.41 7.42 12.89
CA GLU A 18 11.44 6.53 12.36
C GLU A 18 11.26 5.06 12.78
N LYS A 19 10.76 4.81 14.01
CA LYS A 19 10.58 3.44 14.52
C LYS A 19 9.53 2.66 13.71
N PRO A 20 8.29 3.14 13.51
CA PRO A 20 7.33 2.49 12.61
C PRO A 20 7.87 2.21 11.20
N ILE A 21 8.59 3.16 10.61
CA ILE A 21 9.19 3.00 9.28
C ILE A 21 10.18 1.83 9.28
N ARG A 22 11.06 1.76 10.28
CA ARG A 22 12.03 0.66 10.44
C ARG A 22 11.37 -0.69 10.71
N ASP A 23 10.33 -0.71 11.55
CA ASP A 23 9.62 -1.94 11.91
C ASP A 23 8.92 -2.54 10.68
N ILE A 24 8.21 -1.72 9.90
CA ILE A 24 7.54 -2.15 8.66
C ILE A 24 8.57 -2.57 7.61
N ALA A 25 9.67 -1.83 7.45
CA ALA A 25 10.73 -2.21 6.52
C ALA A 25 11.35 -3.57 6.85
N LYS A 26 11.52 -3.88 8.13
CA LYS A 26 12.22 -5.08 8.60
C LYS A 26 11.33 -6.31 8.68
N TYR A 27 10.08 -6.13 9.06
CA TYR A 27 9.22 -7.23 9.43
C TYR A 27 7.90 -7.29 8.63
N GLY A 28 7.70 -6.33 7.72
CA GLY A 28 6.45 -6.19 6.96
C GLY A 28 5.32 -5.65 7.82
N ILE A 29 4.16 -5.49 7.20
CA ILE A 29 2.95 -4.96 7.84
C ILE A 29 2.46 -5.78 9.04
N ASP A 30 2.65 -7.10 8.99
CA ASP A 30 2.12 -8.04 10.00
C ASP A 30 2.83 -7.88 11.37
N ALA A 31 3.91 -7.11 11.42
CA ALA A 31 4.78 -6.99 12.58
C ALA A 31 4.63 -5.69 13.39
N GLY A 32 3.71 -4.81 13.01
CA GLY A 32 3.30 -3.75 13.92
C GLY A 32 2.98 -2.44 13.23
N TRP A 33 1.68 -2.20 13.10
CA TRP A 33 1.16 -0.85 13.22
C TRP A 33 -0.15 -0.88 14.00
N GLY A 34 -0.07 -0.73 15.33
CA GLY A 34 -1.22 -0.65 16.22
C GLY A 34 -2.01 0.66 16.13
N GLY A 35 -1.68 1.55 15.18
CA GLY A 35 -2.29 2.89 15.03
C GLY A 35 -3.27 3.07 13.86
N LEU A 36 -3.33 2.15 12.87
CA LEU A 36 -4.22 2.16 11.67
C LEU A 36 -5.05 0.87 11.79
N THR A 37 -5.49 0.59 13.01
CA THR A 37 -6.28 -0.60 13.33
C THR A 37 -7.75 -0.42 12.97
N GLU A 38 -8.17 0.79 12.59
CA GLU A 38 -9.51 1.05 12.10
C GLU A 38 -9.50 1.02 10.57
N TYR A 39 -10.19 0.01 10.00
CA TYR A 39 -10.40 -0.11 8.55
C TYR A 39 -10.96 1.18 7.91
N ALA A 40 -11.70 1.98 8.69
CA ALA A 40 -12.24 3.27 8.29
C ALA A 40 -11.18 4.35 8.01
N ASP A 41 -10.00 4.27 8.64
CA ASP A 41 -8.88 5.20 8.39
C ASP A 41 -8.09 4.78 7.14
N THR A 42 -7.98 3.46 6.90
CA THR A 42 -7.29 2.94 5.72
C THR A 42 -8.07 3.14 4.42
N SER A 43 -9.41 3.08 4.42
CA SER A 43 -10.21 3.41 3.23
C SER A 43 -10.10 4.90 2.87
N GLN A 44 -9.97 5.79 3.87
CA GLN A 44 -9.71 7.22 3.63
C GLN A 44 -8.32 7.47 3.04
N LEU A 45 -7.29 6.78 3.55
CA LEU A 45 -5.94 6.85 3.00
C LEU A 45 -5.88 6.25 1.59
N TYR A 46 -6.56 5.13 1.35
CA TYR A 46 -6.71 4.57 0.01
C TYR A 46 -7.33 5.61 -0.92
N GLY A 47 -8.45 6.24 -0.53
CA GLY A 47 -9.10 7.29 -1.32
C GLY A 47 -8.15 8.44 -1.68
N LYS A 48 -7.30 8.85 -0.74
CA LYS A 48 -6.30 9.92 -0.93
C LYS A 48 -5.17 9.55 -1.91
N PHE A 49 -4.74 8.29 -1.93
CA PHE A 49 -3.62 7.83 -2.75
C PHE A 49 -4.04 6.89 -3.89
N LYS A 50 -5.35 6.79 -4.17
CA LYS A 50 -5.92 5.82 -5.10
C LYS A 50 -5.24 5.85 -6.46
N GLN A 51 -5.04 7.04 -7.01
CA GLN A 51 -4.39 7.21 -8.31
C GLN A 51 -2.96 6.67 -8.29
N GLU A 52 -2.16 7.04 -7.28
CA GLU A 52 -0.78 6.57 -7.12
C GLU A 52 -0.72 5.04 -6.96
N ILE A 53 -1.65 4.44 -6.19
CA ILE A 53 -1.74 2.99 -6.01
C ILE A 53 -1.97 2.29 -7.36
N TRP A 54 -2.92 2.77 -8.16
CA TRP A 54 -3.21 2.14 -9.45
C TRP A 54 -2.13 2.39 -10.50
N GLU A 55 -1.50 3.57 -10.50
CA GLU A 55 -0.33 3.85 -11.34
C GLU A 55 0.81 2.86 -11.05
N ASP A 56 1.13 2.68 -9.76
CA ASP A 56 2.20 1.79 -9.32
C ASP A 56 1.89 0.31 -9.61
N LEU A 57 0.64 -0.13 -9.42
CA LEU A 57 0.19 -1.48 -9.82
C LEU A 57 0.27 -1.72 -11.33
N VAL A 58 -0.02 -0.71 -12.16
CA VAL A 58 0.11 -0.80 -13.62
C VAL A 58 1.58 -0.91 -14.02
N GLU A 59 2.46 -0.15 -13.39
CA GLU A 59 3.90 -0.22 -13.63
C GLU A 59 4.47 -1.58 -13.21
N GLU A 60 4.09 -2.09 -12.04
CA GLU A 60 4.47 -3.43 -11.57
C GLU A 60 3.94 -4.54 -12.47
N ALA A 61 2.68 -4.46 -12.88
CA ALA A 61 2.09 -5.43 -13.79
C ALA A 61 2.89 -5.50 -15.09
N LYS A 62 3.21 -4.35 -15.70
CA LYS A 62 4.03 -4.27 -16.91
C LYS A 62 5.44 -4.81 -16.69
N ALA A 63 6.09 -4.43 -15.59
CA ALA A 63 7.45 -4.88 -15.27
C ALA A 63 7.52 -6.40 -15.04
N GLY A 64 6.46 -6.98 -14.47
CA GLY A 64 6.33 -8.42 -14.23
C GLY A 64 5.81 -9.22 -15.43
N GLY A 65 5.47 -8.58 -16.55
CA GLY A 65 4.92 -9.24 -17.74
C GLY A 65 3.45 -9.66 -17.61
N PHE A 66 2.72 -9.09 -16.65
CA PHE A 66 1.29 -9.30 -16.46
C PHE A 66 0.47 -8.43 -17.41
N SER A 67 -0.70 -8.94 -17.82
CA SER A 67 -1.59 -8.28 -18.78
C SER A 67 -2.28 -7.05 -18.17
N ASN A 68 -2.53 -7.09 -16.86
CA ASN A 68 -3.20 -6.02 -16.11
C ASN A 68 -2.90 -6.14 -14.59
N PRO A 69 -3.22 -5.10 -13.80
CA PRO A 69 -3.05 -5.13 -12.34
C PRO A 69 -3.76 -6.27 -11.61
N LEU A 70 -4.91 -6.73 -12.08
CA LEU A 70 -5.65 -7.81 -11.40
C LEU A 70 -4.90 -9.13 -11.52
N GLU A 71 -4.26 -9.40 -12.67
CA GLU A 71 -3.42 -10.58 -12.87
C GLU A 71 -2.20 -10.57 -11.94
N LEU A 72 -1.56 -9.41 -11.75
CA LEU A 72 -0.51 -9.21 -10.75
C LEU A 72 -1.03 -9.54 -9.35
N ILE A 73 -2.17 -8.95 -8.95
CA ILE A 73 -2.73 -9.11 -7.60
C ILE A 73 -2.99 -10.59 -7.28
N VAL A 74 -3.68 -11.32 -8.17
CA VAL A 74 -4.00 -12.74 -7.91
C VAL A 74 -2.77 -13.64 -7.89
N THR A 75 -1.67 -13.22 -8.53
CA THR A 75 -0.45 -14.03 -8.66
C THR A 75 0.54 -13.74 -7.52
N VAL A 76 0.69 -12.48 -7.13
CA VAL A 76 1.74 -12.03 -6.19
C VAL A 76 1.24 -11.94 -4.76
N PHE A 77 -0.03 -11.61 -4.55
CA PHE A 77 -0.54 -11.39 -3.20
C PHE A 77 -0.79 -12.74 -2.54
N ALA A 78 -0.49 -12.84 -1.24
CA ALA A 78 -0.62 -14.07 -0.51
C ALA A 78 -2.08 -14.55 -0.52
N LYS A 79 -2.30 -15.81 -0.91
CA LYS A 79 -3.64 -16.41 -1.08
C LYS A 79 -4.50 -16.25 0.18
N ASP A 80 -3.91 -16.41 1.36
CA ASP A 80 -4.60 -16.28 2.64
C ASP A 80 -5.05 -14.85 2.96
N LYS A 81 -4.43 -13.83 2.35
CA LYS A 81 -4.90 -12.43 2.41
C LYS A 81 -6.05 -12.20 1.43
N LEU A 82 -5.98 -12.78 0.23
CA LEU A 82 -7.03 -12.68 -0.78
C LEU A 82 -8.32 -13.42 -0.38
N ASP A 83 -8.20 -14.60 0.22
CA ASP A 83 -9.33 -15.42 0.68
C ASP A 83 -10.16 -14.73 1.79
N LYS A 84 -9.60 -13.73 2.48
CA LYS A 84 -10.25 -12.99 3.57
C LYS A 84 -10.99 -11.73 3.09
N ILE A 85 -10.96 -11.44 1.79
CA ILE A 85 -11.64 -10.28 1.21
C ILE A 85 -13.11 -10.60 1.03
N GLU A 86 -13.95 -10.01 1.88
CA GLU A 86 -15.42 -10.09 1.82
C GLU A 86 -16.05 -8.73 1.51
N THR A 87 -15.26 -7.64 1.57
CA THR A 87 -15.72 -6.26 1.40
C THR A 87 -14.75 -5.43 0.56
N ALA A 88 -15.24 -4.34 -0.03
CA ALA A 88 -14.41 -3.39 -0.76
C ALA A 88 -13.33 -2.77 0.13
N ASP A 89 -13.66 -2.40 1.38
CA ASP A 89 -12.71 -1.81 2.33
C ASP A 89 -11.52 -2.74 2.62
N GLN A 90 -11.76 -4.05 2.77
CA GLN A 90 -10.67 -5.02 2.95
C GLN A 90 -9.73 -5.08 1.73
N PHE A 91 -10.28 -4.98 0.53
CA PHE A 91 -9.49 -4.95 -0.70
C PHE A 91 -8.70 -3.64 -0.83
N GLU A 92 -9.35 -2.50 -0.62
CA GLU A 92 -8.72 -1.17 -0.66
C GLU A 92 -7.58 -1.06 0.36
N ASN A 93 -7.82 -1.57 1.57
CA ASN A 93 -6.81 -1.65 2.62
C ASN A 93 -5.60 -2.47 2.17
N LEU A 94 -5.83 -3.66 1.60
CA LEU A 94 -4.76 -4.53 1.09
C LEU A 94 -3.90 -3.82 0.02
N LEU A 95 -4.53 -3.10 -0.91
CA LEU A 95 -3.83 -2.36 -1.95
C LEU A 95 -3.02 -1.18 -1.40
N PHE A 96 -3.60 -0.41 -0.47
CA PHE A 96 -2.90 0.69 0.19
C PHE A 96 -1.62 0.20 0.89
N TRP A 97 -1.74 -0.90 1.63
CA TRP A 97 -0.62 -1.47 2.35
C TRP A 97 0.49 -2.00 1.46
N HIS A 98 0.16 -2.61 0.32
CA HIS A 98 1.16 -3.02 -0.67
C HIS A 98 2.03 -1.83 -1.11
N LEU A 99 1.39 -0.71 -1.49
CA LEU A 99 2.12 0.49 -1.89
C LEU A 99 2.91 1.07 -0.71
N MET A 100 2.33 1.09 0.49
CA MET A 100 2.98 1.63 1.69
C MET A 100 4.26 0.86 2.04
N GLU A 101 4.23 -0.47 2.04
CA GLU A 101 5.42 -1.29 2.28
C GLU A 101 6.52 -1.01 1.25
N LYS A 102 6.14 -0.90 -0.03
CA LYS A 102 7.08 -0.59 -1.11
C LYS A 102 7.74 0.77 -0.90
N LYS A 103 6.97 1.82 -0.60
CA LYS A 103 7.52 3.16 -0.35
C LYS A 103 8.39 3.20 0.92
N ILE A 104 8.04 2.45 1.95
CA ILE A 104 8.88 2.31 3.15
C ILE A 104 10.21 1.62 2.82
N LYS A 105 10.20 0.56 1.99
CA LYS A 105 11.43 -0.07 1.50
C LYS A 105 12.28 0.92 0.69
N GLU A 106 11.68 1.72 -0.19
CA GLU A 106 12.37 2.79 -0.94
C GLU A 106 12.91 3.94 -0.08
N ILE A 107 12.37 4.16 1.13
CA ILE A 107 12.88 5.16 2.09
C ILE A 107 14.07 4.60 2.87
N THR A 108 14.05 3.30 3.16
CA THR A 108 15.02 2.64 4.05
C THR A 108 16.16 1.92 3.31
N SER A 109 16.08 1.80 1.98
CA SER A 109 17.15 1.28 1.10
C SER A 109 18.17 2.35 0.78
#